data_AF-A0A967VW86-F1
#
_entry.id   AF-A0A967VW86-F1
#
_cell.length_a   1.000
_cell.length_b   1.000
_cell.length_c   1.000
_cell.angle_alpha   90.00
_cell.angle_beta   90.00
_cell.angle_gamma   90.00
#
_symmetry.space_group_name_H-M   'P 1'
#
loop_
_entity.id
_entity.type
_entity.pdbx_description
1 polymer ?
#
loop_
_entity_poly.entity_id
_entity_poly.type
_entity_poly.pdbx_seq_one_letter_code
_entity_poly.pdbx_strand_id
1 'polypeptide(L)'
;MIVATRRDGFALPAALLALVIVGALVTGGVYAAMEEDRTSTNAGYSQQAFLAAEWGLEEVLGTLTRPYFENMGIVGQADTIGPVSVTIDNVPAQYTVYVQRVATRLFHIVSEGEVTGGGRYAGSKRRLAEVMRITYTYFPNDRAVTTHVPLRLVGKSGIRGMDSIPDTWGGCPTSLGDTIGVVAKDVSTISIHGAVGQGGGLYGSPEKVEDPTLDY
;
A
#
# COMPACT_ATOMS: atom_id res chain seq x y z
N MET A 1 67.75 -0.77 71.18
CA MET A 1 68.17 -1.09 69.80
C MET A 1 66.91 -1.40 69.01
N ILE A 2 66.39 -0.44 68.26
CA ILE A 2 65.18 -0.62 67.44
C ILE A 2 65.67 -0.92 66.02
N VAL A 3 65.37 -2.13 65.53
CA VAL A 3 65.72 -2.57 64.18
C VAL A 3 64.71 -1.99 63.20
N ALA A 4 65.14 -1.01 62.40
CA ALA A 4 64.37 -0.50 61.28
C ALA A 4 64.53 -1.45 60.09
N THR A 5 63.50 -2.24 59.78
CA THR A 5 63.46 -3.06 58.57
C THR A 5 63.23 -2.15 57.35
N ARG A 6 64.28 -1.93 56.54
CA ARG A 6 64.14 -1.36 55.19
C ARG A 6 63.31 -2.31 54.33
N ARG A 7 62.17 -1.82 53.83
CA ARG A 7 61.34 -2.46 52.81
C ARG A 7 61.19 -1.52 51.62
N ASP A 8 62.31 -1.16 50.99
CA ASP A 8 62.32 -0.24 49.86
C ASP A 8 62.89 -0.97 48.64
N GLY A 9 62.00 -1.45 47.77
CA GLY A 9 62.40 -2.09 46.51
C GLY A 9 61.26 -2.65 45.66
N PHE A 10 60.13 -3.04 46.28
CA PHE A 10 59.02 -3.70 45.56
C PHE A 10 57.82 -2.78 45.26
N ALA A 11 57.78 -1.57 45.82
CA ALA A 11 56.63 -0.68 45.70
C ALA A 11 56.46 -0.10 44.29
N LEU A 12 57.57 0.27 43.63
CA LEU A 12 57.54 0.94 42.32
C LEU A 12 57.11 0.00 41.17
N PRO A 13 57.63 -1.24 41.06
CA PRO A 13 57.14 -2.21 40.06
C PRO A 13 55.66 -2.60 40.28
N ALA A 14 55.23 -2.74 41.54
CA ALA A 14 53.85 -3.05 41.87
C ALA A 14 52.89 -1.92 41.48
N ALA A 15 53.29 -0.67 41.70
CA ALA A 15 52.51 0.50 41.29
C ALA A 15 52.37 0.59 39.76
N LEU A 16 53.44 0.30 39.01
CA LEU A 16 53.41 0.28 37.54
C LEU A 16 52.48 -0.83 37.01
N LEU A 17 52.55 -2.03 37.58
CA LEU A 17 51.66 -3.14 37.21
C LEU A 17 50.19 -2.77 37.46
N ALA A 18 49.90 -2.18 38.63
CA ALA A 18 48.55 -1.72 38.96
C ALA A 18 48.04 -0.67 37.96
N LEU A 19 48.90 0.29 37.56
CA LEU A 19 48.55 1.31 36.58
C LEU A 19 48.24 0.71 35.20
N VAL A 20 49.01 -0.29 34.76
CA VAL A 20 48.76 -1.01 33.50
C VAL A 20 47.44 -1.79 33.57
N ILE A 21 47.15 -2.46 34.68
CA ILE A 21 45.89 -3.21 34.85
C ILE A 21 44.69 -2.27 34.84
N VAL A 22 44.77 -1.14 35.56
CA VAL A 22 43.72 -0.13 35.55
C VAL A 22 43.55 0.45 34.14
N GLY A 23 44.65 0.74 33.45
CA GLY A 23 44.62 1.19 32.06
C GLY A 23 43.90 0.19 31.14
N ALA A 24 44.28 -1.09 31.21
CA ALA A 24 43.66 -2.15 30.41
C ALA A 24 42.17 -2.33 30.71
N LEU A 25 41.76 -2.24 31.99
CA LEU A 25 40.36 -2.35 32.40
C LEU A 25 39.51 -1.17 31.89
N VAL A 26 40.03 0.06 31.99
CA VAL A 26 39.33 1.26 31.49
C VAL A 26 39.19 1.19 29.97
N THR A 27 40.25 0.82 29.24
CA THR A 27 40.19 0.66 27.78
C THR A 27 39.22 -0.45 27.37
N GLY A 28 39.25 -1.61 28.07
CA GLY A 28 38.33 -2.71 27.82
C GLY A 28 36.86 -2.34 28.04
N GLY A 29 36.56 -1.62 29.12
CA GLY A 29 35.20 -1.14 29.42
C GLY A 29 34.68 -0.14 28.39
N VAL A 30 35.52 0.79 27.94
CA VAL A 30 35.15 1.76 26.89
C VAL A 30 34.90 1.07 25.55
N TYR A 31 35.72 0.07 25.19
CA TYR A 31 35.52 -0.70 23.96
C TYR A 31 34.19 -1.46 23.96
N ALA A 32 33.88 -2.15 25.06
CA ALA A 32 32.61 -2.88 25.21
C ALA A 32 31.40 -1.93 25.10
N ALA A 33 31.47 -0.74 25.73
CA ALA A 33 30.40 0.25 25.64
C ALA A 33 30.19 0.79 24.21
N MET A 34 31.25 0.91 23.41
CA MET A 34 31.15 1.35 22.01
C MET A 34 30.49 0.30 21.10
N GLU A 35 30.64 -0.99 21.42
CA GLU A 35 30.00 -2.07 20.65
C GLU A 35 28.48 -2.13 20.92
N GLU A 36 28.07 -1.92 22.17
CA GLU A 36 26.66 -1.89 22.56
C GLU A 36 25.92 -0.71 21.89
N ASP A 37 26.52 0.48 21.91
CA ASP A 37 25.95 1.69 21.30
C ASP A 37 25.77 1.54 19.78
N ARG A 38 26.76 0.96 19.09
CA ARG A 38 26.66 0.67 17.65
C ARG A 38 25.61 -0.37 17.32
N THR A 39 25.49 -1.41 18.14
CA THR A 39 24.52 -2.48 17.90
C THR A 39 23.10 -1.98 18.11
N SER A 40 22.87 -1.18 19.15
CA SER A 40 21.58 -0.58 19.46
C SER A 40 21.12 0.40 18.38
N THR A 41 22.00 1.33 17.98
CA THR A 41 21.69 2.33 16.94
C THR A 41 21.43 1.68 15.58
N ASN A 42 22.23 0.70 15.18
CA ASN A 42 22.01 -0.04 13.93
C ASN A 42 20.70 -0.83 13.94
N ALA A 43 20.30 -1.41 15.08
CA ALA A 43 19.01 -2.09 15.21
C ALA A 43 17.83 -1.12 15.04
N GLY A 44 17.91 0.08 15.63
CA GLY A 44 16.89 1.12 15.48
C GLY A 44 16.73 1.59 14.02
N TYR A 45 17.82 1.95 13.35
CA TYR A 45 17.77 2.36 11.94
C TYR A 45 17.36 1.23 11.00
N SER A 46 17.65 -0.02 11.36
CA SER A 46 17.15 -1.19 10.65
C SER A 46 15.62 -1.31 10.75
N GLN A 47 15.06 -1.10 11.94
CA GLN A 47 13.62 -1.14 12.15
C GLN A 47 12.92 0.01 11.42
N GLN A 48 13.50 1.21 11.43
CA GLN A 48 12.98 2.36 10.68
C GLN A 48 13.00 2.14 9.17
N ALA A 49 14.10 1.58 8.63
CA ALA A 49 14.17 1.21 7.21
C ALA A 49 13.12 0.15 6.85
N PHE A 50 12.86 -0.80 7.75
CA PHE A 50 11.80 -1.79 7.58
C PHE A 50 10.42 -1.13 7.53
N LEU A 51 10.11 -0.23 8.47
CA LEU A 51 8.86 0.51 8.51
C LEU A 51 8.67 1.38 7.26
N ALA A 52 9.73 2.00 6.74
CA ALA A 52 9.66 2.75 5.49
C ALA A 52 9.31 1.84 4.30
N ALA A 53 9.90 0.63 4.26
CA ALA A 53 9.58 -0.35 3.24
C ALA A 53 8.12 -0.82 3.34
N GLU A 54 7.61 -1.10 4.54
CA GLU A 54 6.20 -1.47 4.77
C GLU A 54 5.26 -0.38 4.28
N TRP A 55 5.51 0.89 4.64
CA TRP A 55 4.70 2.02 4.16
C TRP A 55 4.65 2.11 2.64
N GLY A 56 5.77 1.92 1.95
CA GLY A 56 5.76 1.92 0.48
C GLY A 56 4.92 0.79 -0.11
N LEU A 57 4.96 -0.38 0.51
CA LEU A 57 4.17 -1.54 0.08
C LEU A 57 2.68 -1.30 0.33
N GLU A 58 2.31 -0.83 1.52
CA GLU A 58 0.93 -0.49 1.88
C GLU A 58 0.35 0.63 1.02
N GLU A 59 1.13 1.67 0.72
CA GLU A 59 0.71 2.76 -0.17
C GLU A 59 0.39 2.25 -1.57
N VAL A 60 1.24 1.38 -2.13
CA VAL A 60 1.02 0.79 -3.46
C VAL A 60 -0.23 -0.10 -3.46
N LEU A 61 -0.43 -0.93 -2.43
CA LEU A 61 -1.59 -1.81 -2.33
C LEU A 61 -2.89 -1.06 -2.01
N GLY A 62 -2.82 0.03 -1.25
CA GLY A 62 -3.96 0.83 -0.82
C GLY A 62 -4.42 1.88 -1.82
N THR A 63 -3.48 2.49 -2.56
CA THR A 63 -3.76 3.64 -3.42
C THR A 63 -3.88 3.26 -4.90
N LEU A 64 -3.13 2.28 -5.38
CA LEU A 64 -3.16 1.92 -6.80
C LEU A 64 -4.39 1.08 -7.15
N THR A 65 -5.03 1.46 -8.25
CA THR A 65 -6.29 0.86 -8.68
C THR A 65 -6.08 -0.16 -9.80
N ARG A 66 -7.10 -0.99 -10.06
CA ARG A 66 -7.08 -1.99 -11.15
C ARG A 66 -6.58 -1.41 -12.49
N PRO A 67 -7.04 -0.24 -12.98
CA PRO A 67 -6.57 0.32 -14.24
C PRO A 67 -5.04 0.49 -14.29
N TYR A 68 -4.39 0.86 -13.20
CA TYR A 68 -2.92 0.98 -13.17
C TYR A 68 -2.26 -0.37 -13.49
N PHE A 69 -2.64 -1.43 -12.77
CA PHE A 69 -2.03 -2.75 -12.93
C PHE A 69 -2.43 -3.46 -14.23
N GLU A 70 -3.63 -3.22 -14.75
CA GLU A 70 -4.07 -3.75 -16.05
C GLU A 70 -3.38 -3.05 -17.23
N ASN A 71 -3.03 -1.78 -17.07
CA ASN A 71 -2.29 -1.01 -18.06
C ASN A 71 -0.78 -1.25 -18.02
N MET A 72 -0.25 -1.90 -16.97
CA MET A 72 1.13 -2.41 -17.00
C MET A 72 1.23 -3.47 -18.10
N GLY A 73 2.02 -3.19 -19.12
CA GLY A 73 2.01 -3.89 -20.42
C GLY A 73 2.18 -5.42 -20.38
N ILE A 74 3.20 -5.93 -21.07
CA ILE A 74 3.40 -7.38 -21.17
C ILE A 74 4.03 -7.96 -19.89
N VAL A 75 3.94 -9.29 -19.72
CA VAL A 75 4.66 -9.99 -18.65
C VAL A 75 6.16 -9.67 -18.74
N GLY A 76 6.78 -9.38 -17.60
CA GLY A 76 8.16 -8.93 -17.48
C GLY A 76 8.33 -7.41 -17.39
N GLN A 77 7.30 -6.63 -17.74
CA GLN A 77 7.32 -5.18 -17.54
C GLN A 77 7.39 -4.83 -16.06
N ALA A 78 8.19 -3.81 -15.75
CA ALA A 78 8.36 -3.28 -14.40
C ALA A 78 8.16 -1.76 -14.41
N ASP A 79 7.58 -1.26 -13.33
CA ASP A 79 7.44 0.16 -13.04
C ASP A 79 8.09 0.46 -11.68
N THR A 80 8.49 1.72 -11.49
CA THR A 80 9.16 2.19 -10.26
C THR A 80 8.44 3.42 -9.73
N ILE A 81 8.05 3.37 -8.46
CA ILE A 81 7.36 4.42 -7.74
C ILE A 81 8.29 4.97 -6.65
N GLY A 82 8.58 6.26 -6.71
CA GLY A 82 9.47 6.94 -5.78
C GLY A 82 10.81 7.37 -6.39
N PRO A 83 11.79 7.77 -5.56
CA PRO A 83 11.76 7.72 -4.09
C PRO A 83 10.73 8.68 -3.48
N VAL A 84 10.04 8.23 -2.43
CA VAL A 84 9.12 9.04 -1.64
C VAL A 84 9.70 9.23 -0.24
N SER A 85 9.87 10.48 0.17
CA SER A 85 10.41 10.82 1.50
C SER A 85 9.33 10.72 2.57
N VAL A 86 9.68 10.11 3.70
CA VAL A 86 8.83 9.93 4.87
C VAL A 86 9.62 10.20 6.15
N THR A 87 8.93 10.47 7.25
CA THR A 87 9.57 10.66 8.55
C THR A 87 9.05 9.60 9.51
N ILE A 88 9.95 8.77 10.05
CA ILE A 88 9.64 7.69 10.99
C ILE A 88 10.37 8.01 12.28
N ASP A 89 9.64 8.21 13.37
CA ASP A 89 10.19 8.56 14.68
C ASP A 89 11.18 9.76 14.65
N ASN A 90 10.82 10.82 13.92
CA ASN A 90 11.65 12.01 13.66
C ASN A 90 12.96 11.74 12.87
N VAL A 91 13.12 10.55 12.31
CA VAL A 91 14.23 10.23 11.41
C VAL A 91 13.74 10.28 9.96
N PRO A 92 14.36 11.10 9.10
CA PRO A 92 14.12 11.08 7.67
C PRO A 92 14.43 9.70 7.09
N ALA A 93 13.48 9.15 6.36
CA ALA A 93 13.60 7.94 5.58
C ALA A 93 12.96 8.16 4.21
N GLN A 94 13.16 7.22 3.31
CA GLN A 94 12.52 7.20 2.01
C GLN A 94 12.18 5.77 1.64
N TYR A 95 11.21 5.59 0.75
CA TYR A 95 10.97 4.30 0.13
C TYR A 95 10.90 4.40 -1.38
N THR A 96 11.27 3.32 -2.06
CA THR A 96 11.11 3.15 -3.51
C THR A 96 10.45 1.79 -3.75
N VAL A 97 9.36 1.77 -4.52
CA VAL A 97 8.63 0.54 -4.81
C VAL A 97 8.83 0.15 -6.27
N TYR A 98 9.14 -1.11 -6.50
CA TYR A 98 9.27 -1.72 -7.82
C TYR A 98 8.10 -2.67 -8.02
N VAL A 99 7.30 -2.43 -9.03
CA VAL A 99 6.15 -3.28 -9.38
C VAL A 99 6.48 -3.99 -10.67
N GLN A 100 6.41 -5.33 -10.68
CA GLN A 100 6.69 -6.13 -11.87
C GLN A 100 5.54 -7.08 -12.18
N ARG A 101 5.11 -7.11 -13.45
CA ARG A 101 4.12 -8.09 -13.93
C ARG A 101 4.78 -9.44 -14.16
N VAL A 102 4.44 -10.43 -13.36
CA VAL A 102 5.04 -11.79 -13.44
C VAL A 102 4.15 -12.78 -14.19
N ALA A 103 2.83 -12.59 -14.19
CA ALA A 103 1.89 -13.34 -15.01
C ALA A 103 0.60 -12.55 -15.24
N THR A 104 -0.41 -13.15 -15.87
CA THR A 104 -1.73 -12.54 -16.03
C THR A 104 -2.34 -12.25 -14.66
N ARG A 105 -2.54 -10.95 -14.38
CA ARG A 105 -3.05 -10.42 -13.10
C ARG A 105 -2.22 -10.80 -11.86
N LEU A 106 -0.98 -11.24 -12.05
CA LEU A 106 -0.06 -11.58 -10.96
C LEU A 106 1.12 -10.62 -11.01
N PHE A 107 1.41 -9.98 -9.88
CA PHE A 107 2.38 -8.91 -9.78
C PHE A 107 3.29 -9.15 -8.58
N HIS A 108 4.59 -8.94 -8.81
CA HIS A 108 5.60 -8.95 -7.76
C HIS A 108 5.91 -7.51 -7.40
N ILE A 109 5.64 -7.15 -6.16
CA ILE A 109 5.83 -5.81 -5.62
C ILE A 109 6.99 -5.89 -4.64
N VAL A 110 7.94 -4.99 -4.79
CA VAL A 110 9.10 -4.91 -3.93
C VAL A 110 9.23 -3.49 -3.42
N SER A 111 9.20 -3.29 -2.11
CA SER A 111 9.46 -1.99 -1.51
C SER A 111 10.85 -1.98 -0.86
N GLU A 112 11.68 -1.02 -1.23
CA GLU A 112 12.96 -0.73 -0.59
C GLU A 112 12.81 0.53 0.27
N GLY A 113 12.96 0.37 1.58
CA GLY A 113 13.02 1.46 2.55
C GLY A 113 14.47 1.77 2.91
N GLU A 114 14.79 3.05 2.96
CA GLU A 114 16.12 3.57 3.28
C GLU A 114 16.02 4.69 4.30
N VAL A 115 16.81 4.61 5.38
CA VAL A 115 16.97 5.73 6.30
C VAL A 115 17.96 6.73 5.71
N THR A 116 17.53 7.96 5.49
CA THR A 116 18.36 9.05 4.93
C THR A 116 18.89 10.00 6.01
N GLY A 117 18.31 9.97 7.21
CA GLY A 117 18.73 10.72 8.38
C GLY A 117 19.69 9.97 9.32
N GLY A 118 20.22 10.65 10.34
CA GLY A 118 21.07 10.01 11.38
C GLY A 118 22.59 10.18 11.19
N GLY A 119 23.03 11.04 10.26
CA GLY A 119 24.43 11.40 10.08
C GLY A 119 25.30 10.19 9.67
N ARG A 120 26.31 9.84 10.48
CA ARG A 120 27.21 8.70 10.19
C ARG A 120 26.54 7.34 10.15
N TYR A 121 25.30 7.24 10.63
CA TYR A 121 24.51 6.02 10.72
C TYR A 121 23.36 5.97 9.70
N ALA A 122 23.27 6.97 8.81
CA ALA A 122 22.35 6.95 7.67
C ALA A 122 22.72 5.82 6.68
N GLY A 123 21.76 5.44 5.83
CA GLY A 123 21.95 4.44 4.78
C GLY A 123 21.54 3.03 5.15
N SER A 124 20.87 2.83 6.29
CA SER A 124 20.22 1.55 6.60
C SER A 124 19.13 1.27 5.57
N LYS A 125 19.20 0.11 4.92
CA LYS A 125 18.26 -0.31 3.86
C LYS A 125 17.57 -1.62 4.24
N ARG A 126 16.28 -1.69 3.98
CA ARG A 126 15.47 -2.92 4.08
C ARG A 126 14.61 -3.06 2.85
N ARG A 127 14.46 -4.29 2.40
CA ARG A 127 13.72 -4.63 1.19
C ARG A 127 12.70 -5.70 1.52
N LEU A 128 11.46 -5.42 1.16
CA LEU A 128 10.31 -6.29 1.34
C LEU A 128 9.75 -6.64 -0.02
N ALA A 129 9.22 -7.84 -0.14
CA ALA A 129 8.67 -8.35 -1.39
C ALA A 129 7.37 -9.08 -1.11
N GLU A 130 6.36 -8.78 -1.91
CA GLU A 130 5.06 -9.44 -1.89
C GLU A 130 4.66 -9.82 -3.31
N VAL A 131 3.92 -10.92 -3.43
CA VAL A 131 3.27 -11.32 -4.68
C VAL A 131 1.78 -11.16 -4.51
N MET A 132 1.18 -10.26 -5.29
CA MET A 132 -0.25 -10.03 -5.28
C MET A 132 -0.91 -10.55 -6.55
N ARG A 133 -2.18 -10.97 -6.43
CA ARG A 133 -3.03 -11.30 -7.57
C ARG A 133 -4.27 -10.44 -7.54
N ILE A 134 -4.56 -9.77 -8.65
CA ILE A 134 -5.79 -8.99 -8.80
C ILE A 134 -6.93 -9.93 -9.18
N THR A 135 -7.95 -9.95 -8.34
CA THR A 135 -9.26 -10.52 -8.65
C THR A 135 -10.28 -9.39 -8.64
N TYR A 136 -11.26 -9.44 -9.53
CA TYR A 136 -12.34 -8.46 -9.54
C TYR A 136 -13.64 -9.13 -9.92
N THR A 137 -14.71 -8.61 -9.35
CA THR A 137 -16.07 -8.88 -9.82
C THR A 137 -16.42 -7.80 -10.82
N TYR A 138 -16.92 -8.20 -11.98
CA TYR A 138 -17.41 -7.27 -12.99
C TYR A 138 -18.83 -6.85 -12.62
N PHE A 139 -19.00 -5.56 -12.36
CA PHE A 139 -20.32 -4.94 -12.26
C PHE A 139 -20.54 -4.12 -13.54
N PRO A 140 -21.47 -4.53 -14.42
CA PRO A 140 -21.77 -3.76 -15.62
C PRO A 140 -22.29 -2.37 -15.21
N ASN A 141 -21.68 -1.32 -15.78
CA ASN A 141 -22.06 0.07 -15.58
C ASN A 141 -22.66 0.70 -16.85
N ASP A 142 -22.88 -0.12 -17.89
CA ASP A 142 -23.47 0.24 -19.18
C ASP A 142 -25.00 0.10 -19.20
N ARG A 143 -25.60 -0.25 -18.06
CA ARG A 143 -27.02 -0.54 -17.89
C ARG A 143 -27.52 -0.19 -16.49
N ALA A 144 -28.79 0.17 -16.34
CA ALA A 144 -29.38 0.41 -15.03
C ALA A 144 -29.72 -0.89 -14.28
N VAL A 145 -30.23 -1.90 -15.00
CA VAL A 145 -30.60 -3.20 -14.41
C VAL A 145 -30.28 -4.35 -15.35
N THR A 146 -29.72 -5.42 -14.81
CA THR A 146 -29.70 -6.75 -15.45
C THR A 146 -30.72 -7.65 -14.76
N THR A 147 -31.56 -8.34 -15.52
CA THR A 147 -32.48 -9.33 -14.97
C THR A 147 -32.30 -10.69 -15.64
N HIS A 148 -32.27 -11.73 -14.82
CA HIS A 148 -32.22 -13.13 -15.26
C HIS A 148 -33.62 -13.80 -15.20
N VAL A 149 -34.60 -13.09 -14.64
CA VAL A 149 -35.97 -13.55 -14.43
C VAL A 149 -36.99 -12.55 -15.00
N PRO A 150 -38.25 -12.95 -15.22
CA PRO A 150 -39.28 -12.02 -15.67
C PRO A 150 -39.39 -10.80 -14.75
N LEU A 151 -39.36 -9.62 -15.36
CA LEU A 151 -39.38 -8.34 -14.67
C LEU A 151 -40.73 -7.66 -14.89
N ARG A 152 -41.40 -7.26 -13.80
CA ARG A 152 -42.69 -6.58 -13.87
C ARG A 152 -42.62 -5.25 -13.12
N LEU A 153 -42.70 -4.14 -13.85
CA LEU A 153 -42.80 -2.80 -13.29
C LEU A 153 -44.28 -2.44 -13.09
N VAL A 154 -44.65 -1.97 -11.90
CA VAL A 154 -46.05 -1.64 -11.57
C VAL A 154 -46.19 -0.26 -10.91
N GLY A 155 -47.30 0.43 -11.19
CA GLY A 155 -47.63 1.69 -10.53
C GLY A 155 -46.70 2.83 -10.94
N LYS A 156 -46.08 3.51 -9.96
CA LYS A 156 -45.13 4.63 -10.17
C LYS A 156 -43.66 4.21 -10.02
N SER A 157 -43.35 2.92 -10.12
CA SER A 157 -41.96 2.44 -10.11
C SER A 157 -41.29 2.75 -11.44
N GLY A 158 -40.03 3.19 -11.41
CA GLY A 158 -39.26 3.43 -12.63
C GLY A 158 -37.85 2.85 -12.57
N ILE A 159 -37.37 2.38 -13.72
CA ILE A 159 -35.95 2.07 -13.97
C ILE A 159 -35.45 3.11 -14.96
N ARG A 160 -34.33 3.73 -14.63
CA ARG A 160 -33.76 4.83 -15.43
C ARG A 160 -32.27 4.58 -15.64
N GLY A 161 -31.92 4.30 -16.90
CA GLY A 161 -30.55 4.34 -17.41
C GLY A 161 -30.15 5.72 -17.95
N MET A 162 -31.06 6.70 -17.98
CA MET A 162 -30.73 8.07 -18.40
C MET A 162 -29.96 8.81 -17.31
N ASP A 163 -28.92 9.53 -17.73
CA ASP A 163 -28.15 10.38 -16.85
C ASP A 163 -28.89 11.70 -16.60
N SER A 164 -29.02 12.09 -15.33
CA SER A 164 -29.64 13.35 -14.95
C SER A 164 -29.04 13.84 -13.64
N ILE A 165 -28.51 15.06 -13.65
CA ILE A 165 -28.00 15.72 -12.46
C ILE A 165 -29.19 16.29 -11.68
N PRO A 166 -29.38 15.95 -10.40
CA PRO A 166 -30.38 16.60 -9.57
C PRO A 166 -30.11 18.11 -9.46
N ASP A 167 -31.15 18.94 -9.46
CA ASP A 167 -31.03 20.41 -9.47
C ASP A 167 -30.20 20.98 -8.30
N THR A 168 -30.06 20.23 -7.21
CA THR A 168 -29.30 20.63 -6.01
C THR A 168 -27.83 20.18 -6.03
N TRP A 169 -27.41 19.43 -7.05
CA TRP A 169 -26.06 18.86 -7.13
C TRP A 169 -25.15 19.73 -8.00
N GLY A 170 -24.38 20.59 -7.34
CA GLY A 170 -23.30 21.35 -7.99
C GLY A 170 -22.04 20.49 -8.19
N GLY A 171 -21.28 20.76 -9.25
CA GLY A 171 -19.98 20.13 -9.49
C GLY A 171 -20.00 18.78 -10.22
N CYS A 172 -21.18 18.30 -10.63
CA CYS A 172 -21.28 17.15 -11.52
C CYS A 172 -20.93 17.55 -12.97
N PRO A 173 -20.23 16.69 -13.73
CA PRO A 173 -20.06 16.90 -15.17
C PRO A 173 -21.41 16.98 -15.87
N THR A 174 -21.53 17.79 -16.92
CA THR A 174 -22.82 18.13 -17.57
C THR A 174 -23.59 16.93 -18.11
N SER A 175 -22.90 15.83 -18.43
CA SER A 175 -23.50 14.51 -18.57
C SER A 175 -22.41 13.42 -18.56
N LEU A 176 -22.75 12.25 -18.01
CA LEU A 176 -22.01 10.99 -18.09
C LEU A 176 -22.49 10.08 -19.24
N GLY A 177 -23.56 10.47 -19.93
CA GLY A 177 -24.19 9.73 -21.03
C GLY A 177 -25.28 8.75 -20.56
N ASP A 178 -26.33 8.63 -21.38
CA ASP A 178 -27.40 7.67 -21.13
C ASP A 178 -26.91 6.24 -21.36
N THR A 179 -27.38 5.34 -20.49
CA THR A 179 -27.09 3.90 -20.51
C THR A 179 -28.33 3.09 -20.85
N ILE A 180 -28.15 1.77 -20.99
CA ILE A 180 -29.25 0.85 -21.25
C ILE A 180 -30.20 0.84 -20.04
N GLY A 181 -31.51 0.82 -20.29
CA GLY A 181 -32.49 0.71 -19.20
C GLY A 181 -32.44 -0.67 -18.53
N VAL A 182 -32.84 -1.71 -19.25
CA VAL A 182 -32.83 -3.09 -18.76
C VAL A 182 -32.16 -4.01 -19.78
N VAL A 183 -31.27 -4.88 -19.30
CA VAL A 183 -30.77 -6.02 -20.07
C VAL A 183 -31.40 -7.29 -19.51
N ALA A 184 -31.99 -8.10 -20.38
CA ALA A 184 -32.58 -9.39 -20.03
C ALA A 184 -32.20 -10.47 -21.05
N LYS A 185 -32.26 -11.73 -20.65
CA LYS A 185 -32.11 -12.86 -21.56
C LYS A 185 -33.17 -12.88 -22.66
N ASP A 186 -34.40 -12.52 -22.29
CA ASP A 186 -35.53 -12.38 -23.18
C ASP A 186 -36.33 -11.14 -22.76
N VAL A 187 -36.35 -10.12 -23.62
CA VAL A 187 -37.02 -8.84 -23.34
C VAL A 187 -38.55 -8.93 -23.35
N SER A 188 -39.12 -9.99 -23.94
CA SER A 188 -40.57 -10.24 -23.93
C SER A 188 -41.10 -10.53 -22.52
N THR A 189 -40.23 -10.99 -21.63
CA THR A 189 -40.54 -11.23 -20.21
C THR A 189 -40.65 -9.94 -19.38
N ILE A 190 -40.32 -8.79 -19.97
CA ILE A 190 -40.36 -7.49 -19.30
C ILE A 190 -41.71 -6.81 -19.56
N SER A 191 -42.57 -6.80 -18.53
CA SER A 191 -43.87 -6.12 -18.57
C SER A 191 -43.85 -4.82 -17.75
N ILE A 192 -44.39 -3.75 -18.33
CA ILE A 192 -44.51 -2.43 -17.69
C ILE A 192 -45.99 -2.10 -17.59
N HIS A 193 -46.48 -1.96 -16.36
CA HIS A 193 -47.88 -1.72 -16.04
C HIS A 193 -48.01 -0.52 -15.11
N GLY A 194 -48.01 0.70 -15.66
CA GLY A 194 -48.06 1.92 -14.89
C GLY A 194 -48.04 3.17 -15.76
N ALA A 195 -48.22 4.34 -15.15
CA ALA A 195 -48.13 5.60 -15.86
C ALA A 195 -46.68 5.85 -16.29
N VAL A 196 -46.47 6.00 -17.60
CA VAL A 196 -45.19 6.44 -18.17
C VAL A 196 -45.08 7.95 -17.95
N GLY A 197 -44.11 8.40 -17.15
CA GLY A 197 -43.90 9.81 -16.80
C GLY A 197 -43.59 10.03 -15.32
N GLN A 198 -43.22 11.26 -14.94
CA GLN A 198 -42.86 11.77 -13.59
C GLN A 198 -42.64 10.71 -12.48
N GLY A 199 -41.64 9.85 -12.67
CA GLY A 199 -41.20 8.86 -11.68
C GLY A 199 -41.46 7.38 -12.02
N GLY A 200 -42.37 7.08 -12.97
CA GLY A 200 -42.72 5.72 -13.38
C GLY A 200 -42.33 5.40 -14.83
N GLY A 201 -41.90 4.15 -15.08
CA GLY A 201 -41.58 3.65 -16.42
C GLY A 201 -40.16 3.16 -16.60
N LEU A 202 -39.85 2.68 -17.81
CA LEU A 202 -38.50 2.24 -18.18
C LEU A 202 -37.90 3.28 -19.11
N TYR A 203 -36.72 3.77 -18.77
CA TYR A 203 -36.00 4.76 -19.56
C TYR A 203 -34.54 4.31 -19.75
N GLY A 204 -34.00 4.51 -20.94
CA GLY A 204 -32.62 4.25 -21.29
C GLY A 204 -32.40 4.41 -22.79
N SER A 205 -31.15 4.37 -23.22
CA SER A 205 -30.77 4.49 -24.63
C SER A 205 -29.90 3.29 -25.04
N PRO A 206 -30.49 2.17 -25.50
CA PRO A 206 -31.93 1.89 -25.62
C PRO A 206 -32.61 1.48 -24.28
N GLU A 207 -33.95 1.50 -24.25
CA GLU A 207 -34.72 1.15 -23.05
C GLU A 207 -34.55 -0.32 -22.63
N LYS A 208 -34.52 -1.24 -23.60
CA LYS A 208 -34.38 -2.67 -23.40
C LYS A 208 -33.35 -3.23 -24.36
N VAL A 209 -32.49 -4.12 -23.87
CA VAL A 209 -31.58 -4.93 -24.70
C VAL A 209 -31.75 -6.38 -24.34
N GLU A 210 -31.82 -7.22 -25.37
CA GLU A 210 -31.77 -8.67 -25.21
C GLU A 210 -30.33 -9.13 -25.29
N ASP A 211 -29.89 -9.90 -24.28
CA ASP A 211 -28.57 -10.54 -24.27
C ASP A 211 -28.76 -12.05 -24.03
N PRO A 212 -28.75 -12.86 -25.10
CA PRO A 212 -28.94 -14.31 -25.00
C PRO A 212 -27.85 -15.03 -24.20
N THR A 213 -26.70 -14.39 -23.98
CA THR A 213 -25.54 -14.94 -23.26
C THR A 213 -25.64 -14.77 -21.75
N LEU A 214 -26.71 -14.12 -21.26
CA LEU A 214 -27.04 -14.11 -19.84
C LEU A 214 -27.37 -15.54 -19.36
N ASP A 215 -26.38 -16.15 -18.74
CA ASP A 215 -26.50 -17.42 -18.03
C ASP A 215 -26.97 -17.21 -16.58
N TYR A 216 -27.47 -18.27 -15.96
CA TYR A 216 -28.08 -18.29 -14.62
C TYR A 216 -27.06 -18.54 -13.51
#